data_AF-A0A1E3VNH4-F1
#
_entry.id   AF-A0A1E3VNH4-F1
#
_cell.length_a   1.000
_cell.length_b   1.000
_cell.length_c   1.000
_cell.angle_alpha   90.00
_cell.angle_beta   90.00
_cell.angle_gamma   90.00
#
_symmetry.space_group_name_H-M   'P 1'
#
loop_
_entity.id
_entity.type
_entity.pdbx_description
1 polymer ?
#
loop_
_entity_poly.entity_id
_entity_poly.type
_entity_poly.pdbx_seq_one_letter_code
_entity_poly.pdbx_strand_id
1 'polypeptide(L)'
;MTDAAPGEQHEDNREDNSVMKNFVIVAIVSFLAGAAQMGVANASAYSDAVRKYCRADYKKYCGEYGLETNALRNCMNRHGDKLSDACVRALVQSGEVSQREVDRRRKKSR
;
A
#
# COMPACT_ATOMS: atom_id res chain seq x y z
N MET A 1 -34.65 -2.23 1.32
CA MET A 1 -33.29 -2.47 1.85
C MET A 1 -32.39 -2.67 0.65
N THR A 2 -31.46 -1.73 0.47
CA THR A 2 -30.47 -1.57 -0.61
C THR A 2 -29.64 -2.84 -0.79
N ASP A 3 -29.66 -3.54 -1.93
CA ASP A 3 -29.23 -3.24 -3.30
C ASP A 3 -27.71 -3.38 -3.56
N ALA A 4 -27.45 -4.32 -4.47
CA ALA A 4 -26.48 -4.30 -5.58
C ALA A 4 -24.95 -4.29 -5.33
N ALA A 5 -24.33 -5.40 -5.69
CA ALA A 5 -23.11 -5.43 -6.53
C ALA A 5 -23.55 -5.81 -7.98
N PRO A 6 -22.71 -5.94 -9.03
CA PRO A 6 -21.30 -5.53 -9.29
C PRO A 6 -21.08 -4.87 -10.70
N GLY A 7 -19.84 -4.45 -11.04
CA GLY A 7 -19.38 -4.13 -12.43
C GLY A 7 -20.00 -2.85 -13.01
N GLU A 8 -19.52 -2.13 -14.03
CA GLU A 8 -18.62 -2.34 -15.16
C GLU A 8 -18.11 -0.94 -15.62
N GLN A 9 -16.82 -0.78 -15.93
CA GLN A 9 -16.27 -0.53 -17.28
C GLN A 9 -16.58 0.85 -17.92
N HIS A 10 -15.56 1.71 -17.89
CA HIS A 10 -14.92 2.42 -19.03
C HIS A 10 -15.74 2.69 -20.30
N GLU A 11 -15.99 3.97 -20.62
CA GLU A 11 -16.29 4.36 -22.00
C GLU A 11 -15.72 5.75 -22.35
N ASP A 12 -14.95 5.74 -23.44
CA ASP A 12 -14.24 6.79 -24.17
C ASP A 12 -15.20 7.90 -24.65
N ASN A 13 -14.80 9.18 -24.59
CA ASN A 13 -15.41 10.19 -25.47
C ASN A 13 -14.49 11.37 -25.74
N ARG A 14 -13.74 11.22 -26.83
CA ARG A 14 -13.16 12.26 -27.67
C ARG A 14 -14.25 13.17 -28.26
N GLU A 15 -14.53 14.33 -27.63
CA GLU A 15 -15.19 15.50 -28.25
C GLU A 15 -14.64 16.82 -27.63
N ASP A 16 -13.39 17.10 -27.98
CA ASP A 16 -12.51 18.18 -27.49
C ASP A 16 -12.92 19.59 -28.01
N ASN A 17 -13.77 20.35 -27.30
CA ASN A 17 -13.65 21.84 -27.17
C ASN A 17 -14.84 22.53 -26.48
N SER A 18 -16.08 22.03 -26.59
CA SER A 18 -17.25 22.69 -25.97
C SER A 18 -17.33 22.47 -24.46
N VAL A 19 -16.76 21.35 -24.02
CA VAL A 19 -16.73 20.89 -22.62
C VAL A 19 -15.85 21.79 -21.73
N MET A 20 -14.82 22.45 -22.27
CA MET A 20 -13.85 23.21 -21.47
C MET A 20 -14.46 24.44 -20.77
N LYS A 21 -15.37 25.16 -21.44
CA LYS A 21 -15.97 26.39 -20.92
C LYS A 21 -17.01 26.12 -19.83
N ASN A 22 -17.68 24.98 -19.90
CA ASN A 22 -18.63 24.51 -18.88
C ASN A 22 -17.92 23.78 -17.73
N PHE A 23 -16.77 23.13 -18.00
CA PHE A 23 -15.92 22.53 -16.96
C PHE A 23 -15.32 23.56 -16.01
N VAL A 24 -14.94 24.75 -16.49
CA VAL A 24 -14.43 25.83 -15.62
C VAL A 24 -15.49 26.25 -14.59
N ILE A 25 -16.76 26.34 -15.01
CA ILE A 25 -17.87 26.73 -14.12
C ILE A 25 -18.16 25.62 -13.10
N VAL A 26 -18.15 24.36 -13.52
CA VAL A 26 -18.37 23.21 -12.63
C VAL A 26 -17.19 23.01 -11.65
N ALA A 27 -15.96 23.29 -12.07
CA ALA A 27 -14.77 23.19 -11.23
C ALA A 27 -14.75 24.21 -10.08
N ILE A 28 -15.24 25.44 -10.30
CA ILE A 28 -15.28 26.49 -9.27
C ILE A 28 -16.30 26.15 -8.17
N VAL A 29 -17.46 25.58 -8.53
CA VAL A 29 -18.50 25.17 -7.55
C VAL A 29 -18.06 23.95 -6.73
N SER A 30 -17.25 23.08 -7.31
CA SER A 30 -16.77 21.85 -6.68
C SER A 30 -15.63 22.08 -5.66
N PHE A 31 -14.91 23.20 -5.78
CA PHE A 31 -13.71 23.46 -4.94
C PHE A 31 -14.04 23.83 -3.49
N LEU A 32 -15.27 24.25 -3.18
CA LEU A 32 -15.67 24.66 -1.82
C LEU A 32 -16.02 23.49 -0.88
N ALA A 33 -16.05 22.24 -1.35
CA ALA A 33 -16.50 21.09 -0.53
C ALA A 33 -15.57 19.85 -0.57
N GLY A 34 -14.36 19.95 -1.15
CA GLY A 34 -13.56 18.78 -1.53
C GLY A 34 -12.15 18.64 -0.94
N ALA A 35 -11.77 19.43 0.08
CA ALA A 35 -10.39 19.43 0.59
C ALA A 35 -10.22 18.62 1.89
N ALA A 36 -10.47 17.32 1.87
CA ALA A 36 -10.01 16.44 2.95
C ALA A 36 -9.85 14.99 2.47
N GLN A 37 -8.65 14.66 1.97
CA GLN A 37 -8.02 13.34 2.09
C GLN A 37 -6.63 13.35 1.42
N MET A 38 -5.69 14.12 1.99
CA MET A 38 -4.28 13.87 1.76
C MET A 38 -3.86 12.77 2.75
N GLY A 39 -3.72 11.54 2.26
CA GLY A 39 -3.24 10.41 3.06
C GLY A 39 -1.81 10.65 3.52
N VAL A 40 -1.61 10.79 4.84
CA VAL A 40 -0.27 10.91 5.45
C VAL A 40 0.36 9.52 5.47
N ALA A 41 1.39 9.29 4.65
CA ALA A 41 2.19 8.08 4.72
C ALA A 41 3.08 8.13 5.97
N ASN A 42 2.57 7.62 7.09
CA ASN A 42 3.35 7.49 8.32
C ASN A 42 4.37 6.36 8.13
N ALA A 43 5.64 6.72 7.85
CA ALA A 43 6.74 5.79 7.96
C ALA A 43 7.02 5.54 9.45
N SER A 44 6.29 4.62 10.07
CA SER A 44 6.45 4.25 11.47
C SER A 44 7.84 3.66 11.72
N ALA A 45 8.40 3.80 12.92
CA ALA A 45 9.49 2.94 13.36
C ALA A 45 9.03 1.47 13.38
N TYR A 46 9.92 0.52 13.11
CA TYR A 46 9.61 -0.90 13.30
C TYR A 46 9.46 -1.19 14.78
N SER A 47 8.48 -2.03 15.14
CA SER A 47 8.34 -2.46 16.54
C SER A 47 9.56 -3.26 17.01
N ASP A 48 9.79 -3.27 18.33
CA ASP A 48 10.87 -4.07 18.93
C ASP A 48 10.76 -5.55 18.59
N ALA A 49 9.54 -6.06 18.43
CA ALA A 49 9.29 -7.41 17.98
C ALA A 49 9.84 -7.63 16.56
N VAL A 50 9.55 -6.73 15.61
CA VAL A 50 10.08 -6.81 14.25
C VAL A 50 11.60 -6.72 14.26
N ARG A 51 12.17 -5.76 15.00
CA ARG A 51 13.64 -5.63 15.14
C ARG A 51 14.28 -6.90 15.67
N LYS A 52 13.66 -7.57 16.64
CA LYS A 52 14.15 -8.81 17.25
C LYS A 52 14.05 -10.00 16.30
N TYR A 53 12.87 -10.25 15.74
CA TYR A 53 12.59 -11.45 14.96
C TYR A 53 13.13 -11.37 13.52
N CYS A 54 13.17 -10.17 12.93
CA CYS A 54 13.66 -9.98 11.56
C CYS A 54 15.16 -9.71 11.49
N ARG A 55 15.89 -9.61 12.60
CA ARG A 55 17.34 -9.25 12.60
C ARG A 55 18.20 -10.15 11.72
N ALA A 56 17.98 -11.47 11.78
CA ALA A 56 18.75 -12.42 10.99
C ALA A 56 18.41 -12.33 9.49
N ASP A 57 17.12 -12.24 9.17
CA ASP A 57 16.63 -12.09 7.80
C ASP A 57 17.09 -10.77 7.19
N TYR A 58 17.06 -9.69 7.98
CA TYR A 58 17.63 -8.39 7.65
C TYR A 58 19.09 -8.51 7.26
N LYS A 59 19.93 -9.04 8.14
CA LYS A 59 21.37 -9.15 7.88
C LYS A 59 21.65 -10.00 6.63
N LYS A 60 20.82 -11.01 6.36
CA LYS A 60 21.00 -11.94 5.25
C LYS A 60 20.55 -11.39 3.89
N TYR A 61 19.40 -10.74 3.82
CA TYR A 61 18.78 -10.35 2.55
C TYR A 61 18.82 -8.85 2.29
N CYS A 62 18.85 -8.02 3.33
CA CYS A 62 18.64 -6.58 3.23
C CYS A 62 19.68 -5.74 4.00
N GLY A 63 20.82 -6.33 4.36
CA GLY A 63 21.81 -5.71 5.26
C GLY A 63 22.48 -4.45 4.73
N GLU A 64 22.28 -4.13 3.45
CA GLU A 64 22.72 -2.89 2.80
C GLU A 64 21.91 -1.66 3.26
N TYR A 65 20.65 -1.86 3.69
CA TYR A 65 19.75 -0.75 4.04
C TYR A 65 19.73 -0.51 5.55
N GLY A 66 19.84 0.75 6.00
CA GLY A 66 19.66 1.07 7.41
C GLY A 66 18.31 0.59 7.98
N LEU A 67 18.29 0.26 9.28
CA LEU A 67 17.05 -0.09 9.99
C LEU A 67 16.01 1.04 9.85
N GLU A 68 14.74 0.66 9.78
CA GLU A 68 13.58 1.58 9.75
C GLU A 68 13.53 2.50 8.52
N THR A 69 14.32 2.21 7.47
CA THR A 69 14.26 2.94 6.20
C THR A 69 13.15 2.40 5.30
N ASN A 70 12.61 3.25 4.42
CA ASN A 70 11.71 2.83 3.35
C ASN A 70 12.38 1.80 2.41
N ALA A 71 13.69 1.92 2.20
CA ALA A 71 14.45 0.99 1.39
C ALA A 71 14.48 -0.42 2.02
N LEU A 72 14.68 -0.51 3.34
CA LEU A 72 14.58 -1.76 4.08
C LEU A 72 13.17 -2.37 3.97
N ARG A 73 12.12 -1.57 4.16
CA ARG A 73 10.72 -2.02 4.01
C ARG A 73 10.48 -2.65 2.65
N ASN A 74 10.94 -1.97 1.60
CA ASN A 74 10.79 -2.44 0.23
C ASN A 74 11.60 -3.73 -0.01
N CYS A 75 12.81 -3.82 0.53
CA CYS A 75 13.64 -5.02 0.45
C CYS A 75 12.96 -6.22 1.15
N MET A 76 12.51 -6.05 2.39
CA MET A 76 11.77 -7.06 3.15
C MET A 76 10.51 -7.51 2.40
N ASN A 77 9.78 -6.55 1.84
CA ASN A 77 8.61 -6.84 1.04
C ASN A 77 8.96 -7.68 -0.20
N ARG A 78 10.02 -7.35 -0.93
CA ARG A 78 10.46 -8.14 -2.10
C ARG A 78 10.92 -9.55 -1.74
N HIS A 79 11.64 -9.69 -0.63
CA HIS A 79 12.15 -10.97 -0.14
C HIS A 79 11.19 -11.69 0.81
N GLY A 80 9.91 -11.30 0.86
CA GLY A 80 8.93 -11.84 1.81
C GLY A 80 8.77 -13.37 1.78
N ASP A 81 9.08 -14.01 0.65
CA ASP A 81 9.10 -15.47 0.49
C ASP A 81 10.35 -16.14 1.10
N LYS A 82 11.43 -15.37 1.32
CA LYS A 82 12.70 -15.82 1.89
C LYS A 82 12.85 -15.53 3.38
N LEU A 83 11.99 -14.65 3.93
CA LEU A 83 12.00 -14.33 5.35
C LEU A 83 11.54 -15.51 6.19
N SER A 84 12.03 -15.59 7.42
CA SER A 84 11.55 -16.59 8.38
C SER A 84 10.07 -16.36 8.72
N ASP A 85 9.34 -17.44 9.02
CA ASP A 85 7.96 -17.35 9.49
C ASP A 85 7.82 -16.48 10.75
N ALA A 86 8.84 -16.45 11.61
CA ALA A 86 8.87 -15.59 12.79
C ALA A 86 8.89 -14.10 12.42
N CYS A 87 9.72 -13.72 11.44
CA CYS A 87 9.76 -12.36 10.93
C CYS A 87 8.44 -11.97 10.25
N VAL A 88 7.90 -12.83 9.37
CA VAL A 88 6.62 -12.56 8.70
C VAL A 88 5.48 -12.38 9.70
N ARG A 89 5.41 -13.24 10.73
CA ARG A 89 4.41 -13.06 11.81
C ARG A 89 4.58 -11.75 12.56
N ALA A 90 5.81 -11.35 12.86
CA ALA A 90 6.09 -10.09 13.54
C ALA A 90 5.65 -8.88 12.69
N LEU A 91 5.93 -8.91 11.39
CA LEU A 91 5.49 -7.87 10.44
C LEU A 91 3.97 -7.77 10.36
N VAL A 92 3.25 -8.88 10.45
CA VAL A 92 1.79 -8.85 10.47
C VAL A 92 1.26 -8.29 11.78
N GLN A 93 1.80 -8.74 12.91
CA GLN A 93 1.38 -8.28 14.23
C GLN A 93 1.65 -6.78 14.44
N SER A 94 2.71 -6.24 13.83
CA SER A 94 3.02 -4.81 13.87
C SER A 94 2.27 -3.97 12.83
N GLY A 95 1.46 -4.59 11.96
CA GLY A 95 0.71 -3.88 10.92
C GLY A 95 1.54 -3.44 9.70
N GLU A 96 2.78 -3.94 9.56
CA GLU A 96 3.63 -3.63 8.39
C GLU A 96 3.15 -4.37 7.14
N VAL A 97 2.44 -5.49 7.31
CA VAL A 97 1.79 -6.24 6.23
C VAL A 97 0.51 -6.90 6.74
N SER A 98 -0.50 -7.06 5.89
CA SER A 98 -1.73 -7.77 6.28
C SER A 98 -1.60 -9.28 6.13
N GLN A 99 -2.33 -10.08 6.93
CA GLN A 99 -2.39 -11.53 6.73
C GLN A 99 -2.86 -11.90 5.33
N ARG A 100 -3.84 -11.15 4.79
CA ARG A 100 -4.38 -11.35 3.44
C ARG A 100 -3.28 -11.26 2.37
N GLU A 101 -2.35 -10.32 2.53
CA GLU A 101 -1.23 -10.17 1.61
C GLU A 101 -0.23 -11.32 1.72
N VAL A 102 0.06 -11.78 2.94
CA VAL A 102 0.93 -12.95 3.18
C VAL A 102 0.33 -14.20 2.52
N ASP A 103 -0.96 -14.46 2.74
CA ASP A 103 -1.66 -15.63 2.19
C ASP A 103 -1.71 -15.60 0.66
N ARG A 104 -2.00 -14.43 0.07
CA ARG A 104 -2.02 -14.23 -1.37
C ARG A 104 -0.66 -14.58 -2.00
N ARG A 105 0.45 -14.18 -1.36
CA ARG A 105 1.80 -14.48 -1.85
C ARG A 105 2.16 -15.95 -1.71
N ARG A 106 1.82 -16.57 -0.57
CA ARG A 106 2.04 -18.01 -0.34
C ARG A 106 1.28 -18.88 -1.32
N LYS A 107 0.06 -18.46 -1.72
CA LYS A 107 -0.70 -19.14 -2.78
C LYS A 107 -0.03 -19.00 -4.14
N LYS A 108 0.57 -17.84 -4.45
CA LYS A 108 1.28 -17.60 -5.71
C LYS A 108 2.62 -18.35 -5.81
N SER A 109 3.27 -18.63 -4.68
CA SER A 109 4.56 -19.33 -4.64
C SER A 109 4.46 -20.86 -4.61
N ARG A 110 3.24 -21.41 -4.52
CA ARG A 110 2.95 -22.84 -4.62
C ARG A 110 2.60 -23.18 -6.06
#